data_AF-A0A8H7BWW0-F1
#
_entry.id   AF-A0A8H7BWW0-F1
#
_cell.length_a   1.000
_cell.length_b   1.000
_cell.length_c   1.000
_cell.angle_alpha   90.00
_cell.angle_beta   90.00
_cell.angle_gamma   90.00
#
_symmetry.space_group_name_H-M   'P 1'
#
loop_
_entity.id
_entity.type
_entity.pdbx_description
1 polymer ?
#
loop_
_entity_poly.entity_id
_entity_poly.type
_entity_poly.pdbx_seq_one_letter_code
_entity_poly.pdbx_strand_id
1 'polypeptide(L)'
;MTGAGESKHRKLKLEQQLAQLNQEYDDLCRELDMTEKDAQAMMKRRIQLLHEYNDIRDVASLLLGNYASRIGASLKEVYAQFGVEEE
;
A
#
# COMPACT_ATOMS: atom_id res chain seq x y z
N MET A 1 -43.63 -24.38 2.99
CA MET A 1 -43.63 -23.37 1.90
C MET A 1 -42.97 -22.05 2.33
N THR A 2 -41.99 -22.07 3.22
CA THR A 2 -41.39 -20.87 3.85
C THR A 2 -40.04 -20.43 3.24
N GLY A 3 -39.28 -21.35 2.63
CA GLY A 3 -37.93 -21.05 2.10
C GLY A 3 -37.90 -20.13 0.86
N ALA A 4 -38.99 -20.04 0.09
CA ALA A 4 -39.04 -19.19 -1.11
C ALA A 4 -39.21 -17.69 -0.77
N GLY A 5 -39.90 -17.37 0.32
CA GLY A 5 -40.09 -15.98 0.78
C GLY A 5 -38.82 -15.40 1.39
N GLU A 6 -38.13 -16.17 2.25
CA GLU A 6 -36.86 -15.76 2.87
C GLU A 6 -35.74 -15.54 1.85
N SER A 7 -35.68 -16.40 0.83
CA SER A 7 -34.69 -16.28 -0.25
C SER A 7 -34.93 -15.04 -1.12
N LYS A 8 -36.21 -14.69 -1.36
CA LYS A 8 -36.59 -13.46 -2.09
C LYS A 8 -36.29 -12.19 -1.28
N HIS A 9 -36.56 -12.19 0.01
CA HIS A 9 -36.21 -11.06 0.90
C HIS A 9 -34.69 -10.87 1.03
N ARG A 10 -33.93 -11.96 1.13
CA ARG A 10 -32.46 -11.90 1.14
C ARG A 10 -31.90 -11.35 -0.17
N LYS A 11 -32.45 -11.78 -1.31
CA LYS A 11 -32.07 -11.27 -2.63
C LYS A 11 -32.33 -9.76 -2.74
N LEU A 12 -33.53 -9.30 -2.35
CA LEU A 12 -33.86 -7.88 -2.38
C LEU A 12 -32.94 -7.04 -1.48
N LYS A 13 -32.60 -7.55 -0.29
CA LYS A 13 -31.65 -6.87 0.61
C LYS A 13 -30.26 -6.75 -0.02
N LEU A 14 -29.78 -7.80 -0.67
CA LEU A 14 -28.47 -7.79 -1.35
C LEU A 14 -28.48 -6.83 -2.56
N GLU A 15 -29.57 -6.77 -3.32
CA GLU A 15 -29.73 -5.81 -4.42
C GLU A 15 -29.68 -4.36 -3.93
N GLN A 16 -30.31 -4.06 -2.79
CA GLN A 16 -30.24 -2.74 -2.17
C GLN A 16 -28.83 -2.39 -1.70
N GLN A 17 -28.11 -3.33 -1.09
CA GLN A 17 -26.73 -3.12 -0.65
C GLN A 17 -25.78 -2.90 -1.83
N LEU A 18 -25.95 -3.64 -2.93
CA LEU A 18 -25.20 -3.43 -4.16
C LEU A 18 -25.46 -2.04 -4.75
N ALA A 19 -26.72 -1.59 -4.78
CA ALA A 19 -27.07 -0.27 -5.29
C ALA A 19 -26.43 0.86 -4.46
N GLN A 20 -26.47 0.73 -3.12
CA GLN A 20 -25.81 1.68 -2.21
C GLN A 20 -24.29 1.71 -2.44
N LEU A 21 -23.66 0.53 -2.51
CA LEU A 21 -22.21 0.44 -2.68
C LEU A 21 -21.74 0.99 -4.04
N ASN A 22 -22.49 0.75 -5.11
CA ASN A 22 -22.20 1.31 -6.42
C ASN A 22 -22.32 2.84 -6.41
N GLN A 23 -23.32 3.39 -5.72
CA GLN A 23 -23.48 4.83 -5.58
C GLN A 23 -22.30 5.46 -4.83
N GLU A 24 -21.90 4.87 -3.70
CA GLU A 24 -20.73 5.32 -2.93
C GLU A 24 -19.45 5.27 -3.77
N TYR A 25 -19.27 4.20 -4.56
CA TYR A 25 -18.15 4.06 -5.48
C TYR A 25 -18.15 5.17 -6.55
N ASP A 26 -19.29 5.42 -7.20
CA ASP A 26 -19.41 6.45 -8.24
C ASP A 26 -19.18 7.86 -7.69
N ASP A 27 -19.66 8.14 -6.47
CA ASP A 27 -19.45 9.41 -5.78
C ASP A 27 -17.96 9.59 -5.42
N LEU A 28 -17.29 8.54 -4.94
CA LEU A 28 -15.87 8.56 -4.63
C LEU A 28 -15.00 8.75 -5.89
N CYS A 29 -15.32 8.05 -6.98
CA CYS A 29 -14.63 8.24 -8.27
C CYS A 29 -14.78 9.68 -8.78
N ARG A 30 -15.94 10.31 -8.58
CA ARG A 30 -16.18 11.71 -8.93
C ARG A 30 -15.42 12.68 -8.02
N GLU A 31 -15.39 12.44 -6.71
CA GLU A 31 -14.68 13.30 -5.74
C GLU A 31 -13.17 13.27 -5.97
N LEU A 32 -12.61 12.09 -6.22
CA LEU A 32 -11.17 11.91 -6.42
C LEU A 32 -10.71 12.18 -7.85
N ASP A 33 -11.65 12.38 -8.79
CA ASP A 33 -11.37 12.47 -10.23
C ASP A 33 -10.46 11.33 -10.73
N MET A 34 -10.77 10.12 -10.27
CA MET A 34 -9.96 8.92 -10.50
C MET A 34 -10.83 7.72 -10.84
N THR A 35 -10.38 6.94 -11.83
CA THR A 35 -10.98 5.63 -12.11
C THR A 35 -10.40 4.57 -11.18
N GLU A 36 -11.08 3.43 -11.03
CA GLU A 36 -10.51 2.25 -10.33
C GLU A 36 -9.16 1.85 -10.91
N LYS A 37 -8.98 1.94 -12.23
CA LYS A 37 -7.71 1.63 -12.88
C LYS A 37 -6.58 2.56 -12.42
N ASP A 38 -6.88 3.85 -12.25
CA ASP A 38 -5.91 4.84 -11.78
C ASP A 38 -5.54 4.58 -10.32
N ALA A 39 -6.53 4.27 -9.46
CA ALA A 39 -6.31 3.90 -8.08
C ALA A 39 -5.45 2.63 -7.94
N GLN A 40 -5.75 1.59 -8.74
CA GLN A 40 -4.95 0.37 -8.78
C GLN A 40 -3.53 0.63 -9.28
N ALA A 41 -3.35 1.46 -10.32
CA ALA A 41 -2.05 1.82 -10.83
C ALA A 41 -1.22 2.61 -9.80
N MET A 42 -1.84 3.56 -9.10
CA MET A 42 -1.22 4.34 -8.02
C MET A 42 -0.76 3.42 -6.88
N MET A 43 -1.63 2.52 -6.42
CA MET A 43 -1.28 1.59 -5.34
C MET A 43 -0.15 0.65 -5.76
N LYS A 44 -0.20 0.13 -6.99
CA LYS A 44 0.86 -0.72 -7.55
C LYS A 44 2.19 0.04 -7.60
N ARG A 45 2.18 1.29 -8.07
CA ARG A 45 3.40 2.12 -8.10
C ARG A 45 3.94 2.38 -6.70
N ARG A 46 3.08 2.67 -5.74
CA ARG A 46 3.45 2.84 -4.33
C ARG A 46 4.12 1.60 -3.76
N ILE A 47 3.54 0.42 -3.98
CA ILE A 47 4.11 -0.86 -3.53
C ILE A 47 5.48 -1.08 -4.16
N GLN A 48 5.63 -0.84 -5.46
CA GLN A 48 6.92 -0.96 -6.15
C GLN A 48 7.99 -0.03 -5.57
N LEU A 49 7.64 1.23 -5.34
CA LEU A 49 8.57 2.20 -4.75
C LEU A 49 9.02 1.81 -3.35
N LEU A 50 8.11 1.25 -2.53
CA LEU A 50 8.46 0.76 -1.19
C LEU A 50 9.42 -0.43 -1.26
N HIS A 51 9.20 -1.37 -2.18
CA HIS A 51 10.14 -2.47 -2.39
C HIS A 51 11.49 -1.98 -2.88
N GLU A 52 11.51 -1.10 -3.88
CA GLU A 52 12.74 -0.53 -4.43
C GLU A 52 13.54 0.24 -3.36
N TYR A 53 12.85 1.03 -2.53
CA TYR A 53 13.47 1.71 -1.39
C TYR A 53 14.09 0.72 -0.40
N ASN A 54 13.33 -0.29 0.02
CA ASN A 54 13.83 -1.29 0.97
C ASN A 54 15.03 -2.05 0.39
N ASP A 55 14.97 -2.47 -0.87
CA ASP A 55 16.06 -3.18 -1.52
C ASP A 55 17.35 -2.34 -1.58
N ILE A 56 17.23 -1.06 -1.96
CA ILE A 56 18.36 -0.12 -1.98
C ILE A 56 18.90 0.09 -0.56
N ARG A 57 18.02 0.34 0.41
CA ARG A 57 18.41 0.56 1.82
C ARG A 57 19.14 -0.65 2.39
N ASP A 58 18.66 -1.86 2.12
CA ASP A 58 19.24 -3.08 2.66
C ASP A 58 20.64 -3.33 2.07
N VAL A 59 20.82 -3.12 0.76
CA VAL A 59 22.13 -3.19 0.12
C VAL A 59 23.07 -2.10 0.65
N ALA A 60 22.60 -0.86 0.78
CA ALA A 60 23.39 0.25 1.32
C ALA A 60 23.84 -0.04 2.76
N SER A 61 22.92 -0.49 3.62
CA SER A 61 23.20 -0.83 5.02
C SER A 61 24.24 -1.95 5.13
N LEU A 62 24.14 -2.98 4.27
CA LEU A 62 25.13 -4.06 4.20
C LEU A 62 26.52 -3.52 3.83
N LEU A 63 26.61 -2.66 2.83
CA LEU A 63 27.88 -2.06 2.39
C LEU A 63 28.47 -1.15 3.47
N LEU A 64 27.65 -0.31 4.08
CA LEU A 64 28.07 0.61 5.14
C LEU A 64 28.48 -0.14 6.42
N GLY A 65 27.81 -1.24 6.77
CA GLY A 65 28.23 -2.11 7.87
C GLY A 65 29.59 -2.76 7.64
N ASN A 66 29.85 -3.23 6.41
CA ASN A 66 31.17 -3.74 6.02
C ASN A 66 32.24 -2.65 6.06
N TYR A 67 31.91 -1.44 5.60
CA TYR A 67 32.81 -0.29 5.66
C TYR A 67 33.15 0.09 7.10
N ALA A 68 32.15 0.27 7.95
CA ALA A 68 32.29 0.57 9.38
C ALA A 68 33.23 -0.42 10.07
N SER A 69 33.04 -1.72 9.81
CA SER A 69 33.86 -2.80 10.34
C SER A 69 35.33 -2.70 9.92
N ARG A 70 35.61 -2.26 8.68
CA ARG A 70 36.98 -2.11 8.16
C ARG A 70 37.71 -0.91 8.74
N ILE A 71 36.98 0.17 9.04
CA ILE A 71 37.57 1.39 9.60
C ILE A 71 37.53 1.44 11.14
N GLY A 72 36.97 0.42 11.78
CA GLY A 72 36.81 0.38 13.24
C GLY A 72 35.84 1.43 13.78
N ALA A 73 34.90 1.89 12.95
CA ALA A 73 33.85 2.82 13.34
C ALA A 73 32.53 2.07 13.59
N SER A 74 31.62 2.71 14.33
CA SER A 74 30.25 2.25 14.44
C SER A 74 29.45 2.55 13.18
N LEU A 75 28.41 1.75 12.92
CA LEU A 75 27.50 1.99 11.80
C LEU A 75 26.85 3.38 11.86
N LYS A 76 26.54 3.85 13.08
CA LYS A 76 25.96 5.17 13.32
C LYS A 76 26.87 6.32 12.90
N GLU A 77 28.17 6.23 13.18
CA GLU A 77 29.15 7.24 12.75
C GLU A 77 29.28 7.27 11.23
N VAL A 78 29.24 6.09 10.60
CA VAL A 78 29.25 5.97 9.13
C VAL A 78 27.97 6.54 8.53
N TYR A 79 26.79 6.28 9.10
CA TYR A 79 25.54 6.88 8.65
C TYR A 79 25.57 8.40 8.72
N ALA A 80 26.05 8.97 9.83
CA ALA A 80 26.24 10.41 9.96
C ALA A 80 27.23 10.97 8.92
N GLN A 81 28.33 10.25 8.64
CA GLN A 81 29.32 10.64 7.64
C GLN A 81 28.73 10.70 6.22
N PHE A 82 27.84 9.76 5.88
CA PHE A 82 27.20 9.69 4.56
C PHE A 82 25.85 10.43 4.49
N GLY A 83 25.43 11.10 5.57
CA GLY A 83 24.16 11.82 5.63
C GLY A 83 22.93 10.90 5.55
N VAL A 84 23.05 9.68 6.05
CA VAL A 84 21.94 8.71 6.15
C VAL A 84 21.29 8.87 7.52
N GLU A 85 19.99 9.10 7.54
CA GLU A 85 19.21 9.12 8.78
C GLU A 85 18.85 7.68 9.20
N GLU A 86 18.98 7.36 10.49
CA GLU A 86 18.40 6.12 11.05
C GLU A 86 16.88 6.32 11.18
N GLU A 87 16.09 5.43 10.57
CA GLU A 87 14.64 5.32 10.79
C GLU A 87 14.30 4.83 12.20
#